data_AF-A0A7J4VKA0-F1
#
_entry.id   AF-A0A7J4VKA0-F1
#
_cell.length_a   1.000
_cell.length_b   1.000
_cell.length_c   1.000
_cell.angle_alpha   90.00
_cell.angle_beta   90.00
_cell.angle_gamma   90.00
#
_symmetry.space_group_name_H-M   'P 1'
#
loop_
_entity.id
_entity.type
_entity.pdbx_description
1 polymer ?
#
loop_
_entity_poly.entity_id
_entity_poly.type
_entity_poly.pdbx_seq_one_letter_code
_entity_poly.pdbx_strand_id
1 'polypeptide(L)' 'MFAISFHKTASGFEVWEVAQVNAKDIKPDETRVFVAREVDVDWVVEAIEERLNKPAAPVAA' A
#
# COMPACT_ATOMS: atom_id res chain seq x y z
N MET A 1 -11.36 -6.03 -6.84
CA MET A 1 -10.58 -4.97 -6.21
C MET A 1 -9.64 -5.65 -5.23
N PHE A 2 -8.44 -5.14 -5.11
CA PHE A 2 -7.44 -5.63 -4.17
C PHE A 2 -7.28 -4.63 -3.04
N ALA A 3 -7.06 -5.12 -1.83
CA ALA A 3 -6.62 -4.35 -0.68
C ALA A 3 -5.19 -4.76 -0.37
N ILE A 4 -4.32 -3.77 -0.19
CA ILE A 4 -2.90 -3.95 0.11
C ILE A 4 -2.64 -3.41 1.51
N SER A 5 -2.04 -4.25 2.35
CA SER A 5 -1.59 -3.92 3.69
C SER A 5 -0.08 -3.77 3.70
N PHE A 6 0.42 -2.68 4.27
CA PHE A 6 1.86 -2.48 4.51
C PHE A 6 2.12 -2.41 6.01
N HIS A 7 3.21 -3.03 6.45
CA HIS A 7 3.68 -2.91 7.83
C HIS A 7 5.02 -2.18 7.89
N LYS A 8 5.28 -1.48 9.00
CA LYS A 8 6.57 -0.85 9.25
C LYS A 8 7.44 -1.82 10.04
N THR A 9 8.56 -2.23 9.46
CA THR A 9 9.61 -3.04 10.07
C THR A 9 10.80 -2.17 10.49
N ALA A 10 11.83 -2.79 11.08
CA ALA A 10 13.08 -2.10 11.39
C ALA A 10 13.83 -1.62 10.13
N SER A 11 13.59 -2.28 9.00
CA SER A 11 14.29 -2.02 7.73
C SER A 11 13.52 -1.09 6.79
N GLY A 12 12.26 -0.76 7.10
CA GLY A 12 11.42 0.04 6.21
C GLY A 12 9.95 -0.35 6.30
N PHE A 13 9.21 -0.13 5.22
CA PHE A 13 7.89 -0.69 5.01
C PHE A 13 8.00 -1.91 4.10
N GLU A 14 7.21 -2.93 4.39
CA GLU A 14 7.10 -4.13 3.54
C GLU A 14 5.62 -4.46 3.35
N VAL A 15 5.33 -5.19 2.28
CA VAL A 15 3.99 -5.70 1.99
C VAL A 15 3.66 -6.82 2.98
N TRP A 16 2.57 -6.66 3.71
CA TRP A 16 2.06 -7.68 4.61
C TRP A 16 1.06 -8.61 3.93
N GLU A 17 0.11 -8.04 3.18
CA GLU A 17 -0.97 -8.80 2.57
C GLU A 17 -1.48 -8.11 1.32
N VAL A 18 -1.79 -8.91 0.29
CA VAL A 18 -2.61 -8.51 -0.85
C VAL A 18 -3.82 -9.42 -0.89
N ALA A 19 -5.01 -8.85 -0.67
CA ALA A 19 -6.25 -9.62 -0.58
C ALA A 19 -7.29 -9.08 -1.57
N GLN A 20 -8.01 -9.99 -2.24
CA GLN A 20 -9.17 -9.59 -3.02
C GLN A 20 -10.33 -9.25 -2.07
N VAL A 21 -10.93 -8.07 -2.23
CA VAL A 21 -12.00 -7.57 -1.37
C VAL A 21 -13.19 -7.06 -2.17
N ASN A 22 -14.34 -7.01 -1.52
CA ASN A 22 -15.53 -6.35 -2.04
C ASN A 22 -15.65 -4.92 -1.45
N ALA A 23 -16.10 -3.96 -2.26
CA ALA A 23 -16.20 -2.56 -1.84
C ALA A 23 -17.16 -2.35 -0.67
N LYS A 24 -18.19 -3.20 -0.55
CA LYS A 24 -19.17 -3.14 0.55
C LYS A 24 -18.56 -3.47 1.92
N ASP A 25 -17.41 -4.17 1.94
CA ASP A 25 -16.75 -4.62 3.16
C ASP A 25 -15.67 -3.63 3.64
N ILE A 26 -15.49 -2.51 2.92
CA ILE A 26 -14.54 -1.45 3.27
C ILE A 26 -15.15 -0.56 4.35
N LYS A 27 -14.43 -0.40 5.45
CA LYS A 27 -14.82 0.52 6.52
C LYS A 27 -14.31 1.94 6.26
N PRO A 28 -14.98 2.98 6.79
CA PRO A 28 -14.55 4.37 6.62
C PRO A 28 -13.16 4.68 7.21
N ASP A 29 -12.72 3.92 8.21
CA ASP A 29 -11.46 4.07 8.93
C ASP A 29 -10.36 3.11 8.44
N GLU A 30 -10.57 2.46 7.29
CA GLU A 30 -9.63 1.48 6.78
C GLU A 30 -8.33 2.13 6.28
N THR A 31 -7.19 1.55 6.68
CA THR A 31 -5.85 2.08 6.38
C THR A 31 -5.15 1.37 5.22
N ARG A 32 -5.78 0.34 4.65
CA ARG A 32 -5.28 -0.42 3.51
C ARG A 32 -5.41 0.37 2.21
N VAL A 33 -4.49 0.15 1.28
CA VAL A 33 -4.57 0.75 -0.05
C VAL A 33 -5.49 -0.09 -0.93
N PHE A 34 -6.46 0.55 -1.60
CA PHE A 34 -7.42 -0.14 -2.47
C PHE A 34 -7.09 0.07 -3.94
N VAL A 35 -6.97 -1.03 -4.67
CA VAL A 35 -6.58 -1.04 -6.08
C VAL A 35 -7.70 -1.64 -6.91
N ALA A 36 -8.21 -0.88 -7.88
CA ALA A 36 -9.25 -1.33 -8.80
C ALA A 36 -8.79 -2.59 -9.56
N ARG A 37 -9.74 -3.47 -9.89
CA ARG A 37 -9.44 -4.77 -10.54
C ARG A 37 -8.78 -4.66 -11.92
N GLU A 38 -8.89 -3.49 -12.55
CA GLU A 38 -8.39 -3.23 -13.90
C GLU A 38 -6.93 -2.77 -13.90
N VAL A 39 -6.38 -2.53 -12.71
CA VAL A 39 -4.99 -2.11 -12.52
C VAL A 39 -4.14 -3.33 -12.18
N ASP A 40 -2.93 -3.38 -12.71
CA ASP A 40 -1.92 -4.36 -12.34
C ASP A 40 -1.51 -4.16 -10.88
N VAL A 41 -1.97 -5.06 -10.01
CA VAL A 41 -1.77 -4.95 -8.56
C VAL A 41 -0.30 -5.14 -8.18
N ASP A 42 0.44 -5.97 -8.92
CA ASP A 42 1.85 -6.26 -8.61
C ASP A 42 2.70 -5.02 -8.87
N TRP A 43 2.47 -4.34 -9.99
CA TRP A 43 3.12 -3.06 -10.27
C TRP A 43 2.79 -1.98 -9.22
N VAL A 44 1.53 -1.90 -8.76
CA VAL A 44 1.14 -0.93 -7.74
C VAL A 44 1.83 -1.22 -6.40
N VAL A 45 1.90 -2.49 -6.02
CA VAL A 45 2.59 -2.94 -4.81
C VAL A 45 4.05 -2.48 -4.83
N GLU A 46 4.78 -2.78 -5.90
CA GLU A 46 6.18 -2.40 -6.05
C GLU A 46 6.37 -0.88 -5.99
N ALA A 47 5.52 -0.11 -6.69
CA ALA A 47 5.61 1.34 -6.73
C ALA A 47 5.37 1.99 -5.36
N ILE A 48 4.42 1.47 -4.58
CA ILE A 48 4.13 1.96 -3.23
C ILE A 48 5.26 1.60 -2.28
N GLU A 49 5.74 0.36 -2.30
CA GLU A 49 6.84 -0.09 -1.45
C GLU A 49 8.11 0.73 -1.71
N GLU A 50 8.47 0.95 -2.99
CA GLU A 50 9.58 1.81 -3.36
C GLU A 50 9.38 3.24 -2.81
N ARG A 51 8.16 3.79 -2.91
CA ARG A 51 7.87 5.14 -2.44
C ARG A 51 7.93 5.28 -0.92
N LEU A 52 7.44 4.29 -0.17
CA LEU A 52 7.43 4.25 1.29
C LEU A 52 8.84 4.11 1.86
N ASN A 53 9.72 3.42 1.15
CA ASN A 53 11.12 3.19 1.54
C ASN A 53 12.10 4.23 1.01
N LYS A 54 11.64 5.17 0.16
CA LYS A 54 12.49 6.30 -0.24
C LYS A 54 12.84 7.15 1.00
N PRO A 55 14.13 7.51 1.19
CA PRO A 55 14.50 8.43 2.25
C PRO A 55 13.69 9.72 2.08
N ALA A 56 13.17 10.24 3.20
CA ALA A 56 12.41 11.48 3.18
C ALA A 56 13.23 12.55 2.46
N ALA A 57 12.63 13.21 1.46
CA ALA A 57 13.28 14.36 0.86
C ALA A 57 13.65 15.33 1.98
N PRO A 58 14.86 15.91 1.98
CA PRO A 58 15.25 16.86 3.01
C PRO A 58 14.18 17.95 3.05
N VAL A 59 13.55 18.10 4.22
CA VAL A 59 12.66 19.23 4.46
C VAL A 59 13.57 20.46 4.42
N ALA A 60 13.38 21.32 3.42
CA ALA A 60 14.07 22.61 3.39
C ALA A 60 13.70 23.37 4.67
N ALA A 61 14.71 23.67 5.49
CA ALA A 61 14.59 24.37 6.76
C ALA A 61 14.25 25.86 6.56
#